data_AF-A0A1H0TZ04-F1
#
_entry.id   AF-A0A1H0TZ04-F1
#
_cell.length_a   1.000
_cell.length_b   1.000
_cell.length_c   1.000
_cell.angle_alpha   90.00
_cell.angle_beta   90.00
_cell.angle_gamma   90.00
#
_symmetry.space_group_name_H-M   'P 1'
#
loop_
_entity.id
_entity.type
_entity.pdbx_description
1 polymer ?
#
loop_
_entity_poly.entity_id
_entity_poly.type
_entity_poly.pdbx_seq_one_letter_code
_entity_poly.pdbx_strand_id
1 'polypeptide(L)'
;MRYEDQFAAMEENPTKRSAMLKELKDMVARFESYATNTKQANIYTDTMQLAKRIAEYMLKDKKNTKKEVNHIMGGKILELHSEKMLKKGKKQGRVLGRLEMLTELVISNLKKNKPIPEIADSFSISVDEVIRIGKEHGINVAR
;
A
#
# COMPACT_ATOMS: atom_id res chain seq x y z
N MET A 1 16.75 -33.01 11.23
CA MET A 1 15.80 -32.67 12.34
C MET A 1 14.51 -33.47 12.08
N ARG A 2 13.87 -34.05 13.11
CA ARG A 2 12.81 -35.09 12.96
C ARG A 2 11.62 -34.73 12.03
N TYR A 3 11.35 -33.45 11.78
CA TYR A 3 10.29 -33.01 10.86
C TYR A 3 10.77 -32.77 9.42
N GLU A 4 12.06 -32.57 9.19
CA GLU A 4 12.64 -32.38 7.86
C GLU A 4 12.61 -33.68 7.05
N ASP A 5 12.89 -34.82 7.70
CA ASP A 5 12.83 -36.15 7.11
C ASP A 5 11.39 -36.54 6.73
N GLN A 6 10.41 -36.12 7.55
CA GLN A 6 8.98 -36.29 7.26
C GLN A 6 8.54 -35.42 6.07
N PHE A 7 9.11 -34.23 5.93
CA PHE A 7 8.82 -33.31 4.82
C PHE A 7 9.40 -33.82 3.49
N ALA A 8 10.60 -34.42 3.52
CA ALA A 8 11.21 -35.06 2.36
C ALA A 8 10.35 -36.25 1.86
N ALA A 9 9.91 -37.12 2.76
CA ALA A 9 9.00 -38.22 2.43
C ALA A 9 7.61 -37.76 1.94
N MET A 10 7.23 -36.52 2.22
CA MET A 10 5.97 -35.92 1.80
C MET A 10 6.00 -35.45 0.33
N GLU A 11 7.16 -35.02 -0.16
CA GLU A 11 7.36 -34.65 -1.57
C GLU A 11 7.24 -35.88 -2.48
N GLU A 12 7.77 -37.02 -2.02
CA GLU A 12 7.78 -38.30 -2.72
C GLU A 12 6.42 -39.03 -2.69
N ASN A 13 5.49 -38.60 -1.81
CA ASN A 13 4.15 -39.18 -1.71
C ASN A 13 3.08 -38.24 -2.32
N PRO A 14 2.60 -38.52 -3.56
CA PRO A 14 1.66 -37.64 -4.26
C PRO A 14 0.36 -37.40 -3.50
N THR A 15 -0.14 -38.42 -2.79
CA THR A 15 -1.40 -38.34 -2.02
C THR A 15 -1.26 -37.38 -0.84
N LYS A 16 -0.16 -37.47 -0.08
CA LYS A 16 0.13 -36.56 1.04
C LYS A 16 0.35 -35.13 0.56
N ARG A 17 1.09 -34.97 -0.56
CA ARG A 17 1.29 -33.64 -1.18
C ARG A 17 -0.04 -33.02 -1.60
N SER A 18 -0.90 -33.77 -2.28
CA SER A 18 -2.20 -33.28 -2.72
C SER A 18 -3.13 -32.90 -1.55
N ALA A 19 -3.12 -33.67 -0.46
CA ALA A 19 -3.89 -33.37 0.73
C ALA A 19 -3.42 -32.05 1.38
N MET A 20 -2.11 -31.87 1.54
CA MET A 20 -1.52 -30.64 2.07
C MET A 20 -1.87 -29.41 1.22
N LEU A 21 -1.79 -29.52 -0.11
CA LEU A 21 -2.13 -28.42 -1.01
C LEU A 21 -3.61 -28.05 -0.94
N LYS A 22 -4.49 -29.04 -0.75
CA LYS A 22 -5.92 -28.81 -0.54
C LYS A 22 -6.15 -28.04 0.77
N GLU A 23 -5.55 -28.48 1.87
CA GLU A 23 -5.66 -27.79 3.16
C GLU A 23 -5.12 -26.35 3.09
N LEU A 24 -3.98 -26.15 2.40
CA LEU A 24 -3.42 -24.83 2.16
C LEU A 24 -4.39 -23.95 1.37
N LYS A 25 -5.02 -24.49 0.32
CA LYS A 25 -5.99 -23.76 -0.49
C LYS A 25 -7.22 -23.35 0.32
N ASP A 26 -7.75 -24.27 1.14
CA ASP A 26 -8.89 -24.00 2.01
C ASP A 26 -8.54 -22.96 3.09
N MET A 27 -7.31 -23.01 3.62
CA MET A 27 -6.78 -22.01 4.54
C MET A 27 -6.73 -20.64 3.86
N VAL A 28 -6.07 -20.52 2.71
CA VAL A 28 -5.95 -19.25 1.96
C VAL A 28 -7.32 -18.65 1.69
N ALA A 29 -8.30 -19.44 1.21
CA ALA A 29 -9.65 -18.98 0.95
C ALA A 29 -10.36 -18.43 2.20
N ARG A 30 -10.15 -19.04 3.37
CA ARG A 30 -10.70 -18.54 4.65
C ARG A 30 -10.08 -17.21 5.04
N PHE A 31 -8.76 -17.09 4.94
CA PHE A 31 -8.05 -15.84 5.24
C PHE A 31 -8.46 -14.72 4.27
N GLU A 32 -8.64 -15.00 2.99
CA GLU A 32 -9.17 -14.03 2.01
C GLU A 32 -10.60 -13.58 2.37
N SER A 33 -11.46 -14.52 2.79
CA SER A 33 -12.81 -14.21 3.25
C SER A 33 -12.80 -13.33 4.51
N TYR A 34 -11.97 -13.65 5.50
CA TYR A 34 -11.82 -12.83 6.70
C TYR A 34 -11.23 -11.46 6.39
N ALA A 35 -10.28 -11.38 5.45
CA ALA A 35 -9.70 -10.11 5.02
C ALA A 35 -10.73 -9.20 4.32
N THR A 36 -11.68 -9.79 3.59
CA THR A 36 -12.71 -9.04 2.86
C THR A 36 -13.87 -8.60 3.77
N ASN A 37 -14.23 -9.42 4.76
CA ASN A 37 -15.44 -9.26 5.55
C ASN A 37 -15.22 -8.60 6.92
N THR A 38 -14.00 -8.20 7.28
CA THR A 38 -13.69 -7.65 8.61
C THR A 38 -12.94 -6.33 8.55
N LYS A 39 -13.08 -5.50 9.60
CA LYS A 39 -12.24 -4.30 9.80
C LYS A 39 -10.77 -4.65 10.12
N GLN A 40 -10.46 -5.94 10.33
CA GLN A 40 -9.14 -6.47 10.68
C GLN A 40 -8.42 -7.10 9.47
N ALA A 41 -8.74 -6.64 8.26
CA ALA A 41 -8.14 -7.12 7.02
C ALA A 41 -6.60 -7.19 7.06
N ASN A 42 -5.98 -6.22 7.72
CA ASN A 42 -4.54 -6.14 7.94
C ASN A 42 -3.97 -7.37 8.67
N ILE A 43 -4.61 -7.84 9.73
CA ILE A 43 -4.11 -8.97 10.52
C ILE A 43 -4.09 -10.23 9.66
N TYR A 44 -5.16 -10.48 8.89
CA TYR A 44 -5.25 -11.63 8.01
C TYR A 44 -4.29 -11.54 6.83
N THR A 45 -4.08 -10.35 6.25
CA THR A 45 -3.09 -10.16 5.18
C THR A 45 -1.66 -10.38 5.68
N ASP A 46 -1.33 -9.84 6.85
CA ASP A 46 0.03 -9.93 7.42
C ASP A 46 0.34 -11.37 7.87
N THR A 47 -0.64 -12.06 8.45
CA THR A 47 -0.53 -13.46 8.85
C THR A 47 -0.29 -14.36 7.63
N MET A 48 -1.02 -14.13 6.53
CA MET A 48 -0.84 -14.91 5.30
C MET A 48 0.55 -14.67 4.68
N GLN A 49 1.08 -13.45 4.77
CA GLN A 49 2.44 -13.17 4.31
C GLN A 49 3.50 -13.87 5.16
N LEU A 50 3.34 -13.87 6.49
CA LEU A 50 4.25 -14.60 7.35
C LEU A 50 4.22 -16.09 7.02
N ALA A 51 3.02 -16.67 6.84
CA ALA A 51 2.86 -18.06 6.43
C ALA A 51 3.56 -18.34 5.08
N LYS A 52 3.45 -17.42 4.11
CA LYS A 52 4.14 -17.54 2.82
C LYS A 52 5.66 -17.55 2.99
N ARG A 53 6.22 -16.64 3.77
CA ARG A 53 7.69 -16.57 4.01
C ARG A 53 8.21 -17.83 4.70
N ILE A 54 7.46 -18.37 5.65
CA ILE A 54 7.77 -19.64 6.31
C ILE A 54 7.73 -20.77 5.28
N ALA A 55 6.68 -20.85 4.46
CA ALA A 55 6.56 -21.88 3.42
C ALA A 55 7.69 -21.80 2.39
N GLU A 56 8.09 -20.60 1.95
CA GLU A 56 9.22 -20.38 1.04
C GLU A 56 10.55 -20.85 1.63
N TYR A 57 10.75 -20.66 2.94
CA TYR A 57 11.92 -21.14 3.67
C TYR A 57 11.91 -22.67 3.80
N MET A 58 10.80 -23.26 4.23
CA MET A 58 10.66 -24.72 4.39
C MET A 58 10.78 -25.47 3.05
N LEU A 59 10.32 -24.87 1.96
CA LEU A 59 10.32 -25.48 0.62
C LEU A 59 11.51 -25.05 -0.23
N LYS A 60 12.57 -24.48 0.37
CA LYS A 60 13.72 -23.93 -0.36
C LYS A 60 14.28 -24.91 -1.40
N ASP A 61 14.39 -26.18 -1.03
CA ASP A 61 14.97 -27.24 -1.86
C ASP A 61 13.91 -28.10 -2.59
N LYS A 62 12.61 -27.81 -2.41
CA LYS A 62 11.49 -28.62 -2.91
C LYS A 62 10.76 -27.93 -4.07
N LYS A 63 11.39 -27.95 -5.25
CA LYS A 63 11.01 -27.11 -6.42
C LYS A 63 9.55 -27.28 -6.85
N ASN A 64 9.03 -28.51 -6.91
CA ASN A 64 7.68 -28.79 -7.41
C ASN A 64 6.62 -28.30 -6.41
N THR A 65 6.74 -28.70 -5.16
CA THR A 65 5.83 -28.27 -4.08
C THR A 65 5.90 -26.76 -3.87
N LYS A 66 7.09 -26.14 -3.93
CA LYS A 66 7.25 -24.68 -3.86
C LYS A 66 6.48 -23.95 -4.94
N LYS A 67 6.50 -24.46 -6.18
CA LYS A 67 5.76 -23.84 -7.30
C LYS A 67 4.26 -23.90 -7.07
N GLU A 68 3.74 -25.04 -6.62
CA GLU A 68 2.30 -25.22 -6.34
C GLU A 68 1.84 -24.36 -5.15
N VAL A 69 2.62 -24.32 -4.06
CA VAL A 69 2.36 -23.46 -2.90
C VAL A 69 2.39 -21.97 -3.28
N ASN A 70 3.38 -21.55 -4.06
CA ASN A 70 3.46 -20.17 -4.55
C ASN A 70 2.31 -19.81 -5.49
N HIS A 71 1.77 -20.76 -6.24
CA HIS A 71 0.59 -20.54 -7.07
C HIS A 71 -0.68 -20.36 -6.22
N ILE A 72 -0.87 -21.21 -5.21
CA ILE A 72 -2.01 -21.14 -4.27
C ILE A 72 -1.96 -19.85 -3.45
N MET A 73 -0.80 -19.49 -2.91
CA MET A 73 -0.59 -18.32 -2.06
C MET A 73 -0.28 -17.04 -2.84
N GLY A 74 -0.07 -17.14 -4.16
CA GLY A 74 0.23 -16.04 -5.08
C GLY A 74 -0.98 -15.47 -5.80
N GLY A 75 -2.19 -15.88 -5.39
CA GLY A 75 -3.46 -15.32 -5.85
C GLY A 75 -3.53 -13.79 -5.70
N LYS A 76 -4.34 -13.17 -6.57
CA LYS A 76 -4.27 -11.75 -6.98
C LYS A 76 -4.57 -10.70 -5.88
N ILE A 77 -4.94 -11.06 -4.65
CA ILE A 77 -5.48 -10.09 -3.68
C ILE A 77 -4.96 -10.33 -2.27
N LEU A 78 -3.72 -9.95 -2.03
CA LEU A 78 -3.28 -9.53 -0.70
C LEU A 78 -2.37 -8.30 -0.86
N GLU A 79 -2.91 -7.22 -1.40
CA GLU A 79 -2.29 -5.91 -1.18
C GLU A 79 -2.27 -5.70 0.34
N LEU A 80 -1.07 -5.56 0.89
CA LEU A 80 -0.93 -5.35 2.32
C LEU A 80 -1.70 -4.11 2.74
N HIS A 81 -2.24 -4.13 3.95
CA HIS A 81 -2.77 -2.91 4.54
C HIS A 81 -1.70 -1.81 4.58
N SER A 82 -0.43 -2.16 4.83
CA SER A 82 0.69 -1.23 4.78
C SER A 82 0.94 -0.67 3.37
N GLU A 83 0.83 -1.48 2.31
CA GLU A 83 0.93 -1.03 0.93
C GLU A 83 -0.22 -0.10 0.54
N LYS A 84 -1.45 -0.44 0.95
CA LYS A 84 -2.63 0.41 0.77
C LYS A 84 -2.48 1.74 1.50
N MET A 85 -2.01 1.72 2.76
CA MET A 85 -1.73 2.94 3.53
C MET A 85 -0.59 3.74 2.92
N LEU A 86 0.47 3.11 2.43
CA LEU A 86 1.56 3.78 1.73
C LEU A 86 1.09 4.46 0.44
N LYS A 87 0.25 3.79 -0.36
CA LYS A 87 -0.36 4.38 -1.56
C LYS A 87 -1.26 5.56 -1.22
N LYS A 88 -2.09 5.43 -0.17
CA LYS A 88 -2.94 6.52 0.32
C LYS A 88 -2.10 7.70 0.81
N GLY A 89 -1.08 7.44 1.62
CA GLY A 89 -0.13 8.43 2.12
C GLY A 89 0.62 9.14 0.99
N LYS A 90 1.12 8.40 -0.01
CA LYS A 90 1.74 8.99 -1.22
C LYS A 90 0.77 9.88 -2.00
N LYS A 91 -0.50 9.47 -2.14
CA LYS A 91 -1.52 10.28 -2.83
C LYS A 91 -1.81 11.56 -2.04
N GLN A 92 -2.01 11.46 -0.73
CA GLN A 92 -2.25 12.60 0.16
C GLN A 92 -1.05 13.55 0.18
N GLY A 93 0.17 13.03 0.37
CA GLY A 93 1.41 13.80 0.36
C GLY A 93 1.63 14.54 -0.97
N ARG A 94 1.31 13.93 -2.12
CA ARG A 94 1.37 14.64 -3.41
C ARG A 94 0.36 15.78 -3.52
N VAL A 95 -0.82 15.66 -2.92
CA VAL A 95 -1.82 16.74 -2.91
C VAL A 95 -1.37 17.86 -1.99
N LEU A 96 -0.97 17.52 -0.75
CA LEU A 96 -0.49 18.49 0.23
C LEU A 96 0.74 19.24 -0.29
N GLY A 97 1.73 18.55 -0.84
CA GLY A 97 2.93 19.20 -1.39
C GLY A 97 2.64 20.12 -2.58
N ARG A 98 1.60 19.84 -3.40
CA ARG A 98 1.18 20.78 -4.46
C ARG A 98 0.52 22.03 -3.88
N LEU A 99 -0.28 21.88 -2.83
CA LEU A 99 -0.91 23.01 -2.15
C LEU A 99 0.14 23.86 -1.44
N GLU A 100 1.07 23.26 -0.72
CA GLU A 100 2.19 23.97 -0.09
C GLU A 100 3.03 24.73 -1.13
N MET A 101 3.37 24.09 -2.26
CA MET A 101 4.08 24.75 -3.35
C MET A 101 3.30 25.93 -3.94
N LEU A 102 1.99 25.77 -4.16
CA LEU A 102 1.11 26.84 -4.64
C LEU A 102 1.15 28.02 -3.67
N THR A 103 0.97 27.76 -2.37
CA THR A 103 1.01 28.76 -1.31
C THR A 103 2.35 29.52 -1.31
N GLU A 104 3.47 28.80 -1.35
CA GLU A 104 4.82 29.41 -1.40
C GLU A 104 5.04 30.27 -2.66
N LEU A 105 4.54 29.82 -3.81
CA LEU A 105 4.62 30.59 -5.06
C LEU A 105 3.76 31.85 -5.00
N VAL A 106 2.55 31.78 -4.45
CA VAL A 106 1.68 32.94 -4.24
C VAL A 106 2.36 33.95 -3.30
N ILE A 107 2.86 33.48 -2.15
CA ILE A 107 3.63 34.29 -1.19
C ILE A 107 4.84 34.96 -1.86
N SER A 108 5.59 34.21 -2.66
CA SER A 108 6.76 34.73 -3.37
C SER A 108 6.40 35.84 -4.37
N ASN A 109 5.30 35.69 -5.12
CA ASN A 109 4.85 36.70 -6.06
C ASN A 109 4.28 37.93 -5.34
N LEU A 110 3.56 37.74 -4.23
CA LEU A 110 3.07 38.83 -3.39
C LEU A 110 4.23 39.63 -2.78
N LYS A 111 5.29 38.96 -2.27
CA LYS A 111 6.50 39.63 -1.78
C LYS A 111 7.24 40.43 -2.86
N LYS A 112 7.06 40.07 -4.13
CA LYS A 112 7.59 40.80 -5.30
C LYS A 112 6.66 41.93 -5.75
N ASN A 113 5.59 42.23 -5.01
CA ASN A 113 4.57 43.23 -5.33
C ASN A 113 3.92 43.02 -6.70
N LYS A 114 3.77 41.76 -7.14
CA LYS A 114 3.01 41.48 -8.37
C LYS A 114 1.52 41.78 -8.17
N PRO A 115 0.81 42.24 -9.21
CA PRO A 115 -0.63 42.49 -9.14
C PRO A 115 -1.39 41.23 -8.74
N ILE A 116 -2.29 41.33 -7.75
CA ILE A 116 -3.11 40.21 -7.27
C ILE A 116 -3.91 39.54 -8.41
N PRO A 117 -4.53 40.28 -9.36
CA PRO A 117 -5.22 39.65 -10.50
C PRO A 117 -4.28 38.81 -11.37
N GLU A 118 -3.05 39.26 -11.61
CA GLU A 118 -2.05 38.51 -12.40
C GLU A 118 -1.65 37.20 -11.71
N ILE A 119 -1.52 37.22 -10.38
CA ILE A 119 -1.22 36.02 -9.57
C ILE A 119 -2.38 35.04 -9.64
N ALA A 120 -3.61 35.53 -9.47
CA ALA A 120 -4.82 34.72 -9.53
C ALA A 120 -4.94 34.00 -10.88
N ASP A 121 -4.74 34.73 -11.98
CA ASP A 121 -4.77 34.19 -13.34
C ASP A 121 -3.64 33.16 -13.57
N SER A 122 -2.41 33.48 -13.15
CA SER A 122 -1.22 32.62 -13.32
C SER A 122 -1.36 31.26 -12.65
N PHE A 123 -2.06 31.21 -11.53
CA PHE A 123 -2.23 29.99 -10.73
C PHE A 123 -3.65 29.40 -10.83
N SER A 124 -4.54 30.00 -11.64
CA SER A 124 -5.93 29.58 -11.80
C SER A 124 -6.69 29.45 -10.46
N ILE A 125 -6.48 30.42 -9.58
CA ILE A 125 -7.16 30.54 -8.28
C ILE A 125 -7.92 31.88 -8.21
N SER A 126 -8.85 32.02 -7.27
CA SER A 126 -9.59 33.27 -7.13
C SER A 126 -8.71 34.37 -6.52
N VAL A 127 -9.05 35.63 -6.81
CA VAL A 127 -8.46 36.80 -6.15
C VAL A 127 -8.61 36.71 -4.63
N ASP A 128 -9.77 36.26 -4.14
CA ASP A 128 -10.03 36.06 -2.71
C ASP A 128 -9.08 35.03 -2.09
N GLU A 129 -8.75 33.96 -2.82
CA GLU A 129 -7.81 32.93 -2.37
C GLU A 129 -6.39 33.49 -2.23
N VAL A 130 -5.94 34.30 -3.19
CA VAL A 130 -4.64 34.99 -3.12
C VAL A 130 -4.58 35.93 -1.92
N ILE A 131 -5.65 36.70 -1.69
CA ILE A 131 -5.75 37.61 -0.55
C ILE A 131 -5.76 36.82 0.76
N ARG A 132 -6.48 35.70 0.84
CA ARG A 132 -6.50 34.84 2.02
C ARG A 132 -5.11 34.32 2.35
N ILE A 133 -4.42 33.73 1.36
CA ILE A 133 -3.05 33.22 1.52
C ILE A 133 -2.12 34.34 2.00
N GLY A 134 -2.21 35.52 1.39
CA GLY A 134 -1.41 36.68 1.79
C GLY A 134 -1.64 37.08 3.26
N LYS A 135 -2.90 37.17 3.69
CA LYS A 135 -3.27 37.52 5.08
C LYS A 135 -2.81 36.49 6.10
N GLU A 136 -3.03 35.21 5.81
CA GLU A 136 -2.62 34.09 6.69
C GLU A 136 -1.10 34.08 6.92
N HIS A 137 -0.33 34.60 5.95
CA HIS A 137 1.13 34.65 6.01
C HIS A 137 1.67 36.06 6.28
N GLY A 138 0.84 36.98 6.78
CA GLY A 138 1.25 38.30 7.25
C GLY A 138 1.70 39.28 6.17
N ILE A 139 1.34 39.05 4.90
CA ILE A 139 1.64 39.96 3.79
C ILE A 139 0.55 41.04 3.72
N ASN A 140 0.97 42.30 3.60
CA ASN A 140 0.06 43.42 3.38
C ASN A 140 -0.51 43.40 1.96
N VAL A 141 -1.64 42.72 1.80
CA VAL A 141 -2.46 42.71 0.58
C VAL A 141 -3.47 43.86 0.68
N ALA A 142 -3.06 45.05 0.23
CA ALA A 142 -3.96 46.19 0.08
C ALA A 142 -5.05 45.86 -0.97
N ARG A 143 -6.30 46.22 -0.67
CA ARG A 143 -7.43 46.08 -1.59
C ARG A 143 -7.30 47.02 -2.78
#